data_AF-A0A369Q153-F1
#
_entry.id   AF-A0A369Q153-F1
#
_cell.length_a   1.000
_cell.length_b   1.000
_cell.length_c   1.000
_cell.angle_alpha   90.00
_cell.angle_beta   90.00
_cell.angle_gamma   90.00
#
_symmetry.space_group_name_H-M   'P 1'
#
loop_
_entity.id
_entity.type
_entity.pdbx_description
1 polymer ?
#
loop_
_entity_poly.entity_id
_entity_poly.type
_entity_poly.pdbx_seq_one_letter_code
_entity_poly.pdbx_strand_id
1 'polypeptide(L)'
;MQHVALVTGLKHYLGPFEAYAKAGTLPVTPVREEHPRLDIENFYYAQEDEVYAAAERDGFTWSIHRPHTVIGKAIGNMMNMGTTLAVYASICQETSRPFRFPGSGAQWNGLSDVTDAAF
;
A
#
# COMPACT_ATOMS: atom_id res chain seq x y z
N MET A 1 4.36 6.82 29.14
CA MET A 1 3.20 6.55 28.25
C MET A 1 3.70 5.66 27.13
N GLN A 2 3.03 4.54 26.85
CA GLN A 2 3.37 3.65 25.74
C GLN A 2 2.56 4.03 24.49
N HIS A 3 3.10 3.75 23.30
CA HIS A 3 2.45 4.05 22.03
C HIS A 3 2.60 2.88 21.05
N VAL A 4 1.54 2.59 20.29
CA VAL A 4 1.53 1.56 19.23
C VAL A 4 1.26 2.22 17.88
N ALA A 5 2.17 2.02 16.93
CA ALA A 5 1.99 2.42 15.54
C ALA A 5 1.63 1.18 14.70
N LEU A 6 0.46 1.18 14.07
CA LEU A 6 0.04 0.12 13.15
C LEU A 6 0.18 0.62 11.70
N VAL A 7 0.93 -0.10 10.88
CA VAL A 7 1.04 0.16 9.45
C VAL A 7 0.12 -0.80 8.69
N THR A 8 -0.89 -0.25 8.02
CA THR A 8 -1.79 -0.99 7.12
C THR A 8 -1.47 -0.65 5.66
N GLY A 9 -2.32 0.14 4.98
CA GLY A 9 -2.06 0.60 3.61
C GLY A 9 -3.29 1.08 2.87
N LEU A 10 -3.07 1.57 1.65
CA LEU A 10 -4.11 2.08 0.74
C LEU A 10 -5.28 1.13 0.51
N LYS A 11 -5.07 -0.19 0.61
CA LYS A 11 -6.14 -1.18 0.49
C LYS A 11 -7.24 -0.99 1.54
N HIS A 12 -7.06 -0.15 2.55
CA HIS A 12 -8.14 0.32 3.41
C HIS A 12 -9.29 0.93 2.60
N TYR A 13 -8.97 1.70 1.55
CA TYR A 13 -9.93 2.44 0.71
C TYR A 13 -10.28 1.72 -0.60
N LEU A 14 -9.51 0.70 -0.99
CA LEU A 14 -9.71 -0.07 -2.23
C LEU A 14 -10.27 -1.47 -2.00
N GLY A 15 -10.06 -2.03 -0.81
CA GLY A 15 -10.28 -3.45 -0.56
C GLY A 15 -9.15 -4.35 -1.07
N PRO A 16 -9.35 -5.68 -0.98
CA PRO A 16 -8.46 -6.68 -1.58
C PRO A 16 -8.32 -6.49 -3.09
N PHE A 17 -7.20 -6.95 -3.66
CA PHE A 17 -6.91 -6.82 -5.09
C PHE A 17 -8.04 -7.36 -5.98
N GLU A 18 -8.62 -8.50 -5.58
CA GLU A 18 -9.69 -9.17 -6.29
C GLU A 18 -10.99 -8.36 -6.32
N ALA A 19 -11.23 -7.54 -5.30
CA ALA A 19 -12.48 -6.80 -5.14
C ALA A 19 -12.52 -5.61 -6.12
N TYR A 20 -11.51 -4.72 -6.11
CA TYR A 20 -11.54 -3.55 -6.98
C TYR A 20 -11.18 -3.87 -8.44
N ALA A 21 -10.43 -4.95 -8.71
CA ALA A 21 -10.19 -5.40 -10.08
C ALA A 21 -11.47 -5.88 -10.79
N LYS A 22 -12.47 -6.35 -10.04
CA LYS A 22 -13.74 -6.88 -10.56
C LYS A 22 -14.91 -5.90 -10.44
N ALA A 23 -14.97 -5.14 -9.36
CA ALA A 23 -16.13 -4.30 -9.05
C ALA A 23 -16.30 -3.11 -10.00
N GLY A 24 -15.23 -2.64 -10.64
CA GLY A 24 -15.27 -1.46 -11.52
C GLY A 24 -15.51 -0.14 -10.79
N THR A 25 -15.84 -0.18 -9.50
CA THR A 25 -15.96 0.98 -8.62
C THR A 25 -14.60 1.36 -8.07
N LEU A 26 -14.11 2.53 -8.50
CA LEU A 26 -12.94 3.17 -7.90
C LEU A 26 -13.40 4.06 -6.75
N PRO A 27 -12.64 4.19 -5.65
CA PRO A 27 -12.99 5.15 -4.62
C PRO A 27 -12.91 6.57 -5.19
N VAL A 28 -13.60 7.50 -4.54
CA VAL A 28 -13.41 8.92 -4.80
C VAL A 28 -11.96 9.27 -4.48
N THR A 29 -11.26 9.84 -5.46
CA THR A 29 -9.89 10.35 -5.29
C THR A 29 -9.90 11.89 -5.19
N PRO A 30 -8.99 12.49 -4.39
CA PRO A 30 -8.02 11.84 -3.53
C PRO A 30 -8.69 11.14 -2.33
N VAL A 31 -8.16 9.98 -1.94
CA VAL A 31 -8.63 9.28 -0.73
C VAL A 31 -8.25 10.06 0.53
N ARG A 32 -9.09 10.00 1.55
CA ARG A 32 -8.90 10.71 2.83
C ARG A 32 -9.23 9.80 4.01
N GLU A 33 -8.63 10.04 5.16
CA GLU A 33 -8.76 9.22 6.36
C GLU A 33 -10.20 9.16 6.91
N GLU A 34 -11.01 10.19 6.64
CA GLU A 34 -12.43 10.24 6.97
C GLU A 34 -13.33 9.38 6.06
N HIS A 35 -12.80 8.84 4.95
CA HIS A 35 -13.58 7.92 4.12
C HIS A 35 -13.96 6.67 4.92
N PRO A 36 -15.23 6.22 4.83
CA PRO A 36 -15.69 5.07 5.60
C PRO A 36 -15.00 3.78 5.14
N ARG A 37 -14.99 2.78 6.03
CA ARG A 37 -14.66 1.40 5.67
C ARG A 37 -15.60 0.91 4.57
N LEU A 38 -15.07 0.09 3.66
CA LEU A 38 -15.86 -0.58 2.65
C LEU A 38 -16.63 -1.75 3.30
N ASP A 39 -17.82 -2.07 2.77
CA ASP A 39 -18.62 -3.23 3.19
C ASP A 39 -18.08 -4.54 2.57
N ILE A 40 -16.84 -4.87 2.90
CA ILE A 40 -16.10 -6.05 2.42
C ILE A 40 -15.14 -6.53 3.50
N GLU A 41 -14.78 -7.81 3.45
CA GLU A 41 -13.75 -8.35 4.33
C GLU A 41 -12.37 -7.78 3.97
N ASN A 42 -11.74 -7.15 4.95
CA ASN A 42 -10.40 -6.59 4.82
C ASN A 42 -9.64 -6.76 6.14
N PHE A 43 -8.53 -7.49 6.11
CA PHE A 43 -7.76 -7.79 7.31
C PHE A 43 -7.21 -6.53 8.01
N TYR A 44 -7.09 -5.39 7.31
CA TYR A 44 -6.76 -4.11 7.93
C TYR A 44 -7.80 -3.65 8.96
N TYR A 45 -9.08 -3.92 8.72
CA TYR A 45 -10.14 -3.53 9.64
C TYR A 45 -10.05 -4.33 10.93
N ALA A 46 -9.81 -5.65 10.82
CA ALA A 46 -9.56 -6.51 11.97
C ALA A 46 -8.31 -6.07 12.76
N GLN A 47 -7.21 -5.71 12.09
CA GLN A 47 -6.01 -5.20 12.75
C GLN A 47 -6.25 -3.88 13.49
N GLU A 48 -6.97 -2.94 12.88
CA GLU A 48 -7.35 -1.67 13.50
C GLU A 48 -8.24 -1.91 14.74
N ASP A 49 -9.25 -2.77 14.62
CA ASP A 49 -10.19 -3.08 15.71
C ASP A 49 -9.48 -3.68 16.93
N GLU A 50 -8.53 -4.60 16.71
CA GLU A 50 -7.72 -5.17 17.78
C GLU A 50 -6.82 -4.13 18.46
N VAL A 51 -6.24 -3.19 17.71
CA VAL A 51 -5.44 -2.09 18.30
C VAL A 51 -6.32 -1.16 19.13
N TYR A 52 -7.54 -0.83 18.66
CA TYR A 52 -8.46 0.02 19.40
C TYR A 52 -8.90 -0.63 20.72
N ALA A 53 -9.31 -1.91 20.67
CA ALA A 53 -9.71 -2.66 21.86
C ALA A 53 -8.56 -2.83 22.86
N ALA A 54 -7.35 -3.11 22.37
CA ALA A 54 -6.17 -3.24 23.22
C ALA A 54 -5.77 -1.90 23.86
N ALA A 55 -5.88 -0.79 23.13
CA ALA A 55 -5.58 0.54 23.66
C ALA A 55 -6.52 0.93 24.80
N GLU A 56 -7.82 0.65 24.66
CA GLU A 56 -8.81 0.88 25.70
C GLU A 56 -8.54 0.02 26.95
N ARG A 57 -8.21 -1.26 26.75
CA ARG A 57 -7.92 -2.20 27.82
C ARG A 57 -6.62 -1.88 28.57
N ASP A 58 -5.56 -1.52 27.85
CA ASP A 58 -4.19 -1.47 28.38
C ASP A 58 -3.68 -0.02 28.59
N GLY A 59 -4.42 0.99 28.14
CA GLY A 59 -4.15 2.41 28.41
C GLY A 59 -3.02 3.04 27.60
N PHE A 60 -2.67 2.48 26.44
CA PHE A 60 -1.67 3.06 25.52
C PHE A 60 -2.32 3.97 24.46
N THR A 61 -1.51 4.84 23.85
CA THR A 61 -1.94 5.67 22.70
C THR A 61 -1.60 4.98 21.38
N TRP A 62 -2.26 5.32 20.28
CA TRP A 62 -2.01 4.67 18.99
C TRP A 62 -2.05 5.62 17.80
N SER A 63 -1.47 5.18 16.69
CA SER A 63 -1.55 5.80 15.37
C SER A 63 -1.67 4.74 14.27
N ILE A 64 -2.42 5.05 13.22
CA ILE A 64 -2.60 4.16 12.04
C ILE A 64 -1.98 4.84 10.82
N HIS A 65 -1.06 4.15 10.15
CA HIS A 65 -0.39 4.62 8.94
C HIS A 65 -0.85 3.81 7.74
N ARG A 66 -1.40 4.49 6.71
CA ARG A 66 -1.98 3.86 5.51
C ARG A 66 -1.18 4.23 4.24
N PRO A 67 0.09 3.80 4.10
CA PRO A 67 0.91 4.17 2.94
C PRO A 67 0.36 3.60 1.63
N HIS A 68 0.73 4.22 0.51
CA HIS A 68 0.56 3.64 -0.83
C HIS A 68 1.66 2.59 -1.09
N THR A 69 2.18 2.53 -2.30
CA THR A 69 3.29 1.65 -2.68
C THR A 69 4.54 2.10 -1.93
N VAL A 70 5.03 1.25 -1.04
CA VAL A 70 6.28 1.47 -0.33
C VAL A 70 7.46 1.05 -1.20
N ILE A 71 8.43 1.94 -1.38
CA ILE A 71 9.68 1.69 -2.10
C ILE A 71 10.84 1.88 -1.12
N GLY A 72 11.78 0.95 -1.09
CA GLY A 72 12.97 1.06 -0.25
C GLY A 72 13.70 -0.26 -0.08
N LYS A 73 14.81 -0.26 0.66
CA LYS A 73 15.59 -1.47 0.97
C LYS A 73 14.98 -2.21 2.17
N ALA A 74 13.85 -2.86 1.95
CA ALA A 74 13.18 -3.66 2.98
C ALA A 74 13.46 -5.15 2.78
N ILE A 75 14.35 -5.72 3.61
CA ILE A 75 14.64 -7.15 3.61
C ILE A 75 13.37 -7.91 4.04
N GLY A 76 12.92 -8.86 3.21
CA GLY A 76 11.70 -9.64 3.46
C GLY A 76 10.40 -8.95 3.02
N ASN A 77 10.46 -7.75 2.44
CA ASN A 77 9.27 -7.13 1.83
C ASN A 77 8.90 -7.88 0.55
N MET A 78 7.69 -8.46 0.55
CA MET A 78 7.13 -9.22 -0.57
C MET A 78 6.63 -8.33 -1.71
N MET A 79 6.46 -7.01 -1.48
CA MET A 79 5.91 -6.07 -2.46
C MET A 79 6.83 -4.85 -2.62
N ASN A 80 7.80 -4.92 -3.53
CA ASN A 80 8.78 -3.86 -3.75
C ASN A 80 8.92 -3.49 -5.23
N MET A 81 8.07 -2.57 -5.69
CA MET A 81 8.05 -2.15 -7.09
C MET A 81 9.39 -1.55 -7.54
N GLY A 82 10.03 -0.73 -6.70
CA GLY A 82 11.31 -0.09 -7.05
C GLY A 82 12.43 -1.10 -7.27
N THR A 83 12.57 -2.09 -6.38
CA THR A 83 13.57 -3.16 -6.55
C THR A 83 13.24 -4.03 -7.75
N THR A 84 11.97 -4.37 -7.98
CA THR A 84 11.56 -5.12 -9.18
C THR A 84 11.90 -4.39 -10.47
N LEU A 85 11.66 -3.08 -10.54
CA LEU A 85 12.00 -2.25 -11.70
C LEU A 85 13.52 -2.13 -11.88
N ALA A 86 14.28 -2.00 -10.79
CA ALA A 86 15.74 -1.98 -10.84
C ALA A 86 16.31 -3.29 -11.41
N VAL A 87 15.81 -4.45 -10.95
CA VAL A 87 16.18 -5.76 -11.49
C VAL A 87 15.83 -5.87 -12.98
N TYR A 88 14.62 -5.44 -13.37
CA TYR A 88 14.21 -5.45 -14.78
C TYR A 88 15.12 -4.55 -15.65
N ALA A 89 15.49 -3.37 -15.16
CA ALA A 89 16.40 -2.47 -15.85
C ALA A 89 17.80 -3.08 -16.00
N SER A 90 18.33 -3.72 -14.94
CA SER A 90 19.62 -4.42 -14.99
C SER A 90 19.63 -5.56 -16.00
N ILE A 91 18.56 -6.35 -16.08
CA ILE A 91 18.42 -7.41 -17.09
C ILE A 91 18.39 -6.81 -18.50
N CYS A 92 17.66 -5.73 -18.72
CA CYS A 92 17.61 -5.06 -20.02
C CYS A 92 19.00 -4.56 -20.44
N GLN A 93 19.74 -3.95 -19.52
CA GLN A 93 21.11 -3.50 -19.75
C GLN A 93 22.03 -4.65 -20.14
N GLU A 94 22.06 -5.73 -19.34
CA GLU A 94 22.93 -6.89 -19.57
C GLU A 94 22.62 -7.59 -20.90
N THR A 95 21.34 -7.65 -21.27
CA THR A 95 20.90 -8.34 -22.50
C THR A 95 20.81 -7.41 -23.72
N SER A 96 21.26 -6.16 -23.60
CA SER A 96 21.14 -5.14 -24.67
C SER A 96 19.70 -4.97 -25.20
N ARG A 97 18.70 -5.16 -24.33
CA ARG A 97 17.29 -5.01 -24.66
C ARG A 97 16.81 -3.62 -24.22
N PRO A 98 15.84 -3.02 -24.92
CA PRO A 98 15.26 -1.76 -24.50
C PRO A 98 14.49 -1.93 -23.18
N PHE A 99 14.70 -1.01 -22.25
CA PHE A 99 13.90 -0.89 -21.03
C PHE A 99 12.53 -0.30 -21.37
N ARG A 100 11.51 -1.16 -21.50
CA ARG A 100 10.16 -0.77 -21.93
C ARG A 100 9.23 -0.75 -20.72
N PHE A 101 8.41 0.29 -20.61
CA PHE A 101 7.41 0.36 -19.54
C PHE A 101 6.46 -0.86 -19.60
N PRO A 102 6.34 -1.66 -18.52
CA PRO A 102 5.57 -2.90 -18.55
C PRO A 102 4.07 -2.70 -18.26
N GLY A 103 3.66 -1.50 -17.86
CA GLY A 103 2.30 -1.20 -17.43
C GLY A 103 1.37 -0.76 -18.56
N SER A 104 0.13 -0.44 -18.18
CA SER A 104 -0.89 0.07 -19.11
C SER A 104 -0.67 1.54 -19.48
N GLY A 105 -1.28 1.99 -20.58
CA GLY A 105 -1.28 3.42 -20.96
C GLY A 105 -1.92 4.32 -19.89
N ALA A 106 -2.90 3.81 -19.14
CA ALA A 106 -3.48 4.55 -18.02
C ALA A 106 -2.49 4.77 -16.88
N GLN A 107 -1.67 3.76 -16.54
CA GLN A 107 -0.61 3.90 -15.53
C GLN A 107 0.54 4.78 -16.02
N TRP A 108 0.88 4.73 -17.31
CA TRP A 108 1.91 5.58 -17.89
C TRP A 108 1.56 7.08 -17.83
N ASN A 109 0.30 7.40 -18.14
CA ASN A 109 -0.18 8.78 -18.15
C ASN A 109 -0.80 9.23 -16.81
N GLY A 110 -0.87 8.34 -15.83
CA GLY A 110 -1.46 8.58 -14.53
C GLY A 110 -0.44 9.03 -13.48
N LEU A 111 -0.92 9.69 -12.43
CA LEU A 111 -0.11 9.98 -11.26
C LEU A 111 -0.14 8.77 -10.32
N SER A 112 1.03 8.36 -9.84
CA SER A 112 1.17 7.30 -8.83
C SER A 112 1.90 7.85 -7.62
N ASP A 113 1.28 7.73 -6.45
CA ASP A 113 1.93 8.09 -5.19
C ASP A 113 2.84 6.93 -4.73
N VAL A 114 3.99 7.27 -4.17
CA VAL A 114 4.92 6.30 -3.60
C VAL A 114 5.39 6.78 -2.24
N THR A 115 5.57 5.84 -1.32
CA THR A 115 6.08 6.11 0.03
C THR A 115 7.50 5.61 0.11
N ASP A 116 8.45 6.49 0.43
CA ASP A 116 9.81 6.07 0.74
C ASP A 116 9.84 5.38 2.11
N ALA A 117 10.50 4.24 2.19
CA ALA A 117 10.67 3.52 3.46
C ALA A 117 11.70 4.20 4.39
N ALA A 118 12.51 5.14 3.86
CA ALA A 118 13.69 5.73 4.50
C ALA A 118 14.67 4.66 5.05
N PHE A 119 15.87 5.10 5.44
CA PHE A 119 16.90 4.25 6.02
C PHE A 119 16.96 4.41 7.54
#